data_AF-A0A2V5M1B7-F1
#
_entry.id   AF-A0A2V5M1B7-F1
#
_cell.length_a   1.000
_cell.length_b   1.000
_cell.length_c   1.000
_cell.angle_alpha   90.00
_cell.angle_beta   90.00
_cell.angle_gamma   90.00
#
_symmetry.space_group_name_H-M   'P 1'
#
loop_
_entity.id
_entity.type
_entity.pdbx_description
1 polymer ?
#
loop_
_entity_poly.entity_id
_entity_poly.type
_entity_poly.pdbx_seq_one_letter_code
_entity_poly.pdbx_strand_id
1 'polypeptide(L)'
;MAAEYSLWNEDLLPLLAKNGIRIPKMTELSAKRAAWAHKYFQEEVFPMLTPLAVDASHPFPQLLNRSHNLLVRAKTQRGGERLHAIVQVPRVLPRLIAMPRGKGDDEPWVYIYLASLIKQHIGELFPGLILDGVHAFRVTRNSDLYIDEEEAENLLRTIELEPAQLAVDEIPRIGKAICRGNILPYELDPGGGLFGNTGLGNSCRHLPLC
;
A
#
# COMPACT_ATOMS: atom_id res chain seq x y z
N MET A 1 -0.13 -17.07 7.32
CA MET A 1 -0.10 -16.31 6.05
C MET A 1 -0.53 -17.14 4.84
N ALA A 2 0.19 -18.20 4.44
CA ALA A 2 -0.22 -19.02 3.27
C ALA A 2 -1.62 -19.67 3.45
N ALA A 3 -1.87 -20.25 4.63
CA ALA A 3 -3.17 -20.88 4.96
C ALA A 3 -4.34 -19.88 5.05
N GLU A 4 -4.09 -18.65 5.52
CA GLU A 4 -5.12 -17.59 5.58
C GLU A 4 -5.49 -17.11 4.16
N TYR A 5 -4.49 -17.02 3.28
CA TYR A 5 -4.69 -16.61 1.90
C TYR A 5 -5.42 -17.68 1.08
N SER A 6 -5.09 -18.96 1.27
CA SER A 6 -5.82 -20.06 0.63
C SER A 6 -7.27 -20.11 1.12
N LEU A 7 -7.50 -20.06 2.44
CA LEU A 7 -8.85 -20.02 3.02
C LEU A 7 -9.70 -18.87 2.44
N TRP A 8 -9.12 -17.67 2.32
CA TRP A 8 -9.82 -16.53 1.74
C TRP A 8 -10.21 -16.76 0.26
N ASN A 9 -9.26 -17.21 -0.56
CA ASN A 9 -9.47 -17.28 -2.01
C ASN A 9 -10.18 -18.55 -2.48
N GLU A 10 -9.92 -19.68 -1.83
CA GLU A 10 -10.38 -21.00 -2.24
C GLU A 10 -11.69 -21.40 -1.56
N ASP A 11 -11.96 -20.91 -0.34
CA ASP A 11 -13.17 -21.26 0.40
C ASP A 11 -14.15 -20.08 0.55
N LEU A 12 -13.70 -18.97 1.13
CA LEU A 12 -14.58 -17.86 1.51
C LEU A 12 -15.12 -17.09 0.30
N LEU A 13 -14.26 -16.72 -0.66
CA LEU A 13 -14.71 -16.00 -1.86
C LEU A 13 -15.73 -16.82 -2.68
N PRO A 14 -15.53 -18.13 -2.94
CA PRO A 14 -16.54 -18.95 -3.58
C PRO A 14 -17.84 -19.09 -2.78
N LEU A 15 -17.77 -19.21 -1.45
CA LEU A 15 -18.96 -19.29 -0.60
C LEU A 15 -19.76 -17.98 -0.61
N LEU A 16 -19.09 -16.83 -0.58
CA LEU A 16 -19.73 -15.52 -0.74
C LEU A 16 -20.42 -15.42 -2.10
N ALA A 17 -19.75 -15.83 -3.18
CA ALA A 17 -20.32 -15.79 -4.52
C ALA A 17 -21.58 -16.65 -4.64
N LYS A 18 -21.61 -17.83 -4.01
CA LYS A 18 -22.81 -18.69 -3.93
C LYS A 18 -23.99 -18.02 -3.21
N ASN A 19 -23.71 -17.15 -2.24
CA ASN A 19 -24.71 -16.37 -1.51
C ASN A 19 -25.00 -15.00 -2.15
N GLY A 20 -24.59 -14.80 -3.41
CA GLY A 20 -24.88 -13.57 -4.16
C GLY A 20 -24.00 -12.38 -3.79
N ILE A 21 -22.87 -12.58 -3.11
CA ILE A 21 -21.89 -11.51 -2.80
C ILE A 21 -20.62 -11.74 -3.60
N ARG A 22 -20.19 -10.75 -4.40
CA ARG A 22 -19.01 -10.83 -5.26
C ARG A 22 -18.03 -9.71 -4.97
N ILE A 23 -16.75 -10.05 -4.98
CA ILE A 23 -15.63 -9.11 -4.87
C ILE A 23 -14.71 -9.33 -6.07
N PRO A 24 -15.14 -8.94 -7.29
CA PRO A 24 -14.36 -9.17 -8.51
C PRO A 24 -13.11 -8.28 -8.56
N LYS A 25 -12.13 -8.68 -9.36
CA LYS A 25 -11.02 -7.79 -9.71
C LYS A 25 -11.52 -6.64 -10.60
N MET A 26 -10.81 -5.51 -10.60
CA MET A 26 -11.17 -4.36 -11.44
C MET A 26 -11.26 -4.71 -12.93
N THR A 27 -10.41 -5.64 -13.40
CA THR A 27 -10.38 -6.14 -14.79
C THR A 27 -11.56 -7.05 -15.15
N GLU A 28 -12.29 -7.56 -14.16
CA GLU A 28 -13.42 -8.48 -14.32
C GLU A 28 -14.77 -7.75 -14.26
N LEU A 29 -14.76 -6.42 -14.08
CA LEU A 29 -15.97 -5.61 -14.05
C LEU A 29 -16.59 -5.50 -15.45
N SER A 30 -17.93 -5.53 -15.50
CA SER A 30 -18.65 -5.18 -16.73
C SER A 30 -18.44 -3.71 -17.07
N ALA A 31 -18.56 -3.35 -18.36
CA ALA A 31 -18.35 -1.97 -18.81
C ALA A 31 -19.17 -0.93 -18.03
N LYS A 32 -20.43 -1.25 -17.71
CA LYS A 32 -21.31 -0.38 -16.89
C LYS A 32 -20.76 -0.17 -15.47
N ARG A 33 -20.27 -1.24 -14.83
CA ARG A 33 -19.70 -1.19 -13.48
C ARG A 33 -18.34 -0.51 -13.45
N ALA A 34 -17.50 -0.76 -14.47
CA ALA A 34 -16.23 -0.06 -14.63
C ALA A 34 -16.43 1.46 -14.81
N ALA A 35 -17.40 1.87 -15.64
CA ALA A 35 -17.75 3.29 -15.80
C ALA A 35 -18.23 3.93 -14.49
N TRP A 36 -19.07 3.23 -13.72
CA TRP A 36 -19.48 3.70 -12.40
C TRP A 36 -18.29 3.81 -11.44
N ALA A 37 -17.41 2.81 -11.40
CA ALA A 37 -16.25 2.80 -10.52
C ALA A 37 -15.30 3.96 -10.85
N HIS A 38 -15.07 4.23 -12.14
CA HIS A 38 -14.27 5.38 -12.58
C HIS A 38 -14.93 6.71 -12.19
N LYS A 39 -16.25 6.84 -12.34
CA LYS A 39 -17.00 8.03 -11.88
C LYS A 39 -16.83 8.24 -10.37
N TYR A 40 -17.05 7.19 -9.58
CA TYR A 40 -16.85 7.23 -8.12
C TYR A 40 -15.40 7.61 -7.76
N PHE A 41 -14.43 7.08 -8.50
CA PHE A 41 -13.02 7.47 -8.32
C PHE A 41 -12.81 8.96 -8.57
N GLN A 42 -13.33 9.53 -9.67
CA GLN A 42 -13.16 10.96 -9.98
C GLN A 42 -13.82 11.88 -8.96
N GLU A 43 -15.04 11.56 -8.55
CA GLU A 43 -15.86 12.46 -7.73
C GLU A 43 -15.50 12.39 -6.24
N GLU A 44 -15.21 11.19 -5.72
CA GLU A 44 -15.07 10.96 -4.28
C GLU A 44 -13.62 10.66 -3.86
N VAL A 45 -12.89 9.88 -4.67
CA VAL A 45 -11.58 9.35 -4.27
C VAL A 45 -10.44 10.27 -4.70
N PHE A 46 -10.40 10.66 -5.96
CA PHE A 46 -9.31 11.44 -6.57
C PHE A 46 -9.01 12.75 -5.82
N PRO A 47 -10.01 13.56 -5.40
CA PRO A 47 -9.74 14.80 -4.66
C PRO A 47 -9.05 14.59 -3.31
N MET A 48 -9.10 13.38 -2.77
CA MET A 48 -8.51 12.99 -1.49
C MET A 48 -7.10 12.42 -1.62
N LEU A 49 -6.59 12.26 -2.85
CA LEU A 49 -5.29 11.67 -3.13
C LEU A 49 -4.25 12.75 -3.40
N THR A 50 -3.23 12.80 -2.55
CA THR A 50 -2.05 13.67 -2.74
C THR A 50 -0.82 12.79 -2.91
N PRO A 51 -0.22 12.75 -4.11
CA PRO A 51 1.07 12.10 -4.33
C PRO A 51 2.19 12.78 -3.54
N LEU A 52 3.00 11.99 -2.84
CA LEU A 52 4.19 12.43 -2.13
C LEU A 52 5.42 11.96 -2.89
N ALA A 53 6.18 12.88 -3.49
CA ALA A 53 7.43 12.55 -4.16
C ALA A 53 8.46 12.01 -3.15
N VAL A 54 9.24 11.03 -3.58
CA VAL A 54 10.35 10.48 -2.81
C VAL A 54 11.62 10.63 -3.63
N ASP A 55 12.55 11.42 -3.11
CA ASP A 55 13.88 11.66 -3.68
C ASP A 55 14.93 11.72 -2.55
N ALA A 56 16.21 11.68 -2.90
CA ALA A 56 17.30 11.70 -1.93
C ALA A 56 17.59 13.11 -1.35
N SER A 57 17.01 14.16 -1.94
CA SER A 57 17.25 15.55 -1.56
C SER A 57 16.33 16.00 -0.41
N HIS A 58 15.27 15.25 -0.12
CA HIS A 58 14.31 15.54 0.93
C HIS A 58 14.18 14.38 1.92
N PRO A 59 13.89 14.67 3.21
CA PRO A 59 13.64 13.62 4.19
C PRO A 59 12.43 12.77 3.78
N PHE A 60 12.50 11.47 4.06
CA PHE A 60 11.43 10.54 3.73
C PHE A 60 10.09 10.96 4.39
N PRO A 61 8.97 10.97 3.64
CA PRO A 61 7.70 11.44 4.18
C PRO A 61 7.22 10.58 5.36
N GLN A 62 6.67 11.23 6.39
CA GLN A 62 6.11 10.52 7.53
C GLN A 62 4.81 9.80 7.14
N LEU A 63 4.86 8.47 7.13
CA LEU A 63 3.70 7.63 6.84
C LEU A 63 3.00 7.19 8.13
N LEU A 64 1.66 7.23 8.11
CA LEU A 64 0.85 6.79 9.24
C LEU A 64 1.05 5.30 9.55
N ASN A 65 1.21 4.94 10.82
CA ASN A 65 1.38 3.54 11.22
C ASN A 65 0.18 2.70 10.80
N ARG A 66 0.42 1.51 10.24
CA ARG A 66 -0.62 0.61 9.74
C ARG A 66 -1.52 1.30 8.70
N SER A 67 -1.00 2.21 7.86
CA SER A 67 -1.71 2.72 6.68
C SER A 67 -1.48 1.83 5.46
N HIS A 68 -2.41 1.85 4.52
CA HIS A 68 -2.20 1.22 3.22
C HIS A 68 -1.67 2.30 2.27
N ASN A 69 -0.52 2.05 1.65
CA ASN A 69 0.14 3.00 0.77
C ASN A 69 0.46 2.33 -0.55
N LEU A 70 0.49 3.11 -1.62
CA LEU A 70 0.90 2.67 -2.94
C LEU A 70 2.20 3.39 -3.29
N LEU A 71 3.24 2.62 -3.57
CA LEU A 71 4.47 3.11 -4.16
C LEU A 71 4.31 3.07 -5.68
N VAL A 72 4.48 4.22 -6.31
CA VAL A 72 4.41 4.43 -7.74
C VAL A 72 5.81 4.71 -8.25
N ARG A 73 6.25 3.95 -9.25
CA ARG A 73 7.46 4.22 -10.01
C ARG A 73 7.07 4.76 -11.37
N ALA A 74 7.60 5.90 -11.73
CA ALA A 74 7.29 6.59 -12.98
C ALA A 74 8.56 7.13 -13.64
N LYS A 75 8.47 7.46 -14.94
CA LYS A 75 9.55 8.10 -15.70
C LYS A 75 8.97 9.11 -16.68
N THR A 76 9.78 10.07 -17.09
CA THR A 76 9.39 11.02 -18.14
C THR A 76 9.37 10.35 -19.51
N GLN A 77 8.50 10.81 -20.42
CA GLN A 77 8.40 10.26 -21.78
C GLN A 77 9.70 10.40 -22.59
N ARG A 78 10.54 11.37 -22.25
CA ARG A 78 11.83 11.62 -22.92
C ARG A 78 12.98 10.76 -22.39
N GLY A 79 12.70 9.76 -21.56
CA GLY A 79 13.72 8.83 -21.03
C GLY A 79 14.58 9.41 -19.92
N GLY A 80 14.07 10.39 -19.17
CA GLY A 80 14.76 11.01 -18.05
C GLY A 80 14.74 10.19 -16.75
N GLU A 81 15.09 10.84 -15.65
CA GLU A 81 15.21 10.20 -14.34
C GLU A 81 13.91 9.54 -13.86
N ARG A 82 14.10 8.43 -13.13
CA ARG A 82 13.00 7.70 -12.51
C ARG A 82 12.52 8.46 -11.29
N LEU A 83 11.21 8.65 -11.22
CA LEU A 83 10.52 9.27 -10.11
C LEU A 83 9.86 8.18 -9.27
N HIS A 84 9.97 8.32 -7.96
CA HIS A 84 9.21 7.53 -7.01
C HIS A 84 8.21 8.44 -6.30
N ALA A 85 6.98 7.97 -6.15
CA ALA A 85 5.95 8.68 -5.42
C ALA A 85 5.17 7.71 -4.53
N ILE A 86 4.74 8.18 -3.38
CA ILE A 86 3.89 7.45 -2.46
C ILE A 86 2.50 8.08 -2.49
N VAL A 87 1.49 7.27 -2.71
CA VAL A 87 0.08 7.67 -2.63
C VAL A 87 -0.55 6.93 -1.45
N GLN A 88 -1.05 7.68 -0.47
CA GLN A 88 -1.68 7.10 0.71
C GLN A 88 -3.15 6.78 0.40
N VAL A 89 -3.61 5.59 0.79
CA VAL A 89 -5.03 5.25 0.67
C VAL A 89 -5.81 5.93 1.80
N PRO A 90 -6.78 6.81 1.51
CA PRO A 90 -7.52 7.55 2.53
C PRO A 90 -8.30 6.60 3.45
N ARG A 91 -8.20 6.80 4.77
CA ARG A 91 -8.92 5.99 5.76
C ARG A 91 -10.35 6.42 6.00
N VAL A 92 -10.68 7.65 5.62
CA VAL A 92 -12.02 8.22 5.75
C VAL A 92 -13.02 7.53 4.81
N LEU A 93 -12.53 6.93 3.72
CA LEU A 93 -13.33 6.14 2.79
C LEU A 93 -13.38 4.66 3.20
N PRO A 94 -14.51 3.97 2.96
CA PRO A 94 -14.63 2.56 3.26
C PRO A 94 -13.66 1.73 2.39
N ARG A 95 -13.01 0.73 2.99
CA ARG A 95 -12.06 -0.14 2.28
C ARG A 95 -12.72 -1.03 1.22
N LEU A 96 -13.97 -1.40 1.46
CA LEU A 96 -14.84 -2.13 0.54
C LEU A 96 -15.97 -1.19 0.14
N ILE A 97 -16.03 -0.86 -1.15
CA ILE A 97 -17.04 0.03 -1.73
C ILE A 97 -18.11 -0.83 -2.36
N ALA A 98 -19.35 -0.66 -1.93
CA ALA A 98 -20.50 -1.31 -2.56
C ALA A 98 -20.85 -0.63 -3.88
N MET A 99 -21.00 -1.41 -4.95
CA MET A 99 -21.49 -0.91 -6.23
C MET A 99 -23.02 -0.85 -6.20
N PRO A 100 -23.64 0.09 -6.94
CA PRO A 100 -25.09 0.19 -7.02
C PRO A 100 -25.66 -1.09 -7.65
N ARG A 101 -26.68 -1.65 -7.00
CA ARG A 101 -27.53 -2.71 -7.55
C ARG A 101 -28.55 -2.10 -8.52
N GLY A 102 -28.84 -2.80 -9.60
CA GLY A 102 -30.02 -2.59 -10.40
C GLY A 102 -31.28 -3.00 -9.63
N LYS A 103 -32.45 -2.77 -10.26
CA LYS A 103 -33.77 -2.98 -9.67
C LYS A 103 -34.20 -4.46 -9.59
N GLY A 104 -33.35 -5.39 -10.03
CA GLY A 104 -33.65 -6.83 -9.99
C GLY A 104 -33.26 -7.41 -8.64
N ASP A 105 -34.18 -8.16 -8.02
CA ASP A 105 -33.91 -8.83 -6.74
C ASP A 105 -32.81 -9.90 -6.86
N ASP A 106 -32.60 -10.44 -8.06
CA ASP A 106 -31.57 -11.46 -8.36
C ASP A 106 -30.17 -10.89 -8.67
N GLU A 107 -29.97 -9.56 -8.68
CA GLU A 107 -28.64 -9.01 -8.97
C GLU A 107 -27.70 -9.17 -7.77
N PRO A 108 -26.52 -9.79 -7.94
CA PRO A 108 -25.60 -10.01 -6.83
C PRO A 108 -25.07 -8.69 -6.28
N TRP A 109 -24.82 -8.66 -4.98
CA TRP A 109 -24.06 -7.61 -4.31
C TRP A 109 -22.63 -7.62 -4.82
N VAL A 110 -22.15 -6.48 -5.29
CA VAL A 110 -20.77 -6.37 -5.80
C VAL A 110 -20.03 -5.32 -5.02
N TYR A 111 -18.86 -5.71 -4.52
CA TYR A 111 -17.95 -4.83 -3.80
C TYR A 111 -16.61 -4.76 -4.51
N ILE A 112 -15.95 -3.60 -4.40
CA ILE A 112 -14.57 -3.39 -4.89
C ILE A 112 -13.69 -2.88 -3.76
N TYR A 113 -12.42 -3.27 -3.77
CA TYR A 113 -11.44 -2.72 -2.83
C TYR A 113 -11.03 -1.31 -3.25
N LEU A 114 -11.04 -0.38 -2.30
CA LEU A 114 -10.59 1.00 -2.51
C LEU A 114 -9.13 1.05 -3.03
N ALA A 115 -8.24 0.24 -2.48
CA ALA A 115 -6.85 0.17 -2.94
C ALA A 115 -6.73 -0.32 -4.39
N SER A 116 -7.58 -1.27 -4.81
CA SER A 116 -7.61 -1.74 -6.20
C SER A 116 -8.17 -0.69 -7.15
N LEU A 117 -9.21 0.04 -6.72
CA LEU A 117 -9.75 1.17 -7.48
C LEU A 117 -8.69 2.26 -7.71
N ILE A 118 -7.99 2.66 -6.65
CA ILE A 118 -6.91 3.65 -6.74
C ILE A 118 -5.80 3.12 -7.65
N LYS A 119 -5.35 1.87 -7.48
CA LYS A 119 -4.31 1.26 -8.32
C LYS A 119 -4.69 1.26 -9.81
N GLN A 120 -5.95 0.99 -10.14
CA GLN A 120 -6.42 0.96 -11.52
C GLN A 120 -6.35 2.33 -12.22
N HIS A 121 -6.64 3.41 -11.47
CA HIS A 121 -6.72 4.78 -12.00
C HIS A 121 -5.55 5.68 -11.58
N ILE A 122 -4.51 5.09 -10.99
CA ILE A 122 -3.37 5.81 -10.41
C ILE A 122 -2.62 6.67 -11.45
N GLY A 123 -2.65 6.29 -12.73
CA GLY A 123 -2.02 7.05 -13.81
C GLY A 123 -2.57 8.47 -13.96
N GLU A 124 -3.81 8.70 -13.54
CA GLU A 124 -4.46 10.01 -13.62
C GLU A 124 -3.85 11.02 -12.64
N LEU A 125 -3.19 10.56 -11.57
CA LEU A 125 -2.43 11.42 -10.65
C LEU A 125 -1.06 11.84 -11.20
N PHE A 126 -0.60 11.23 -12.28
CA PHE A 126 0.74 11.44 -12.85
C PHE A 126 0.68 11.80 -14.34
N PRO A 127 0.00 12.90 -14.71
CA PRO A 127 -0.12 13.30 -16.10
C PRO A 127 1.27 13.57 -16.71
N GLY A 128 1.50 13.09 -17.93
CA GLY A 128 2.77 13.26 -18.65
C GLY A 128 3.90 12.32 -18.22
N LEU A 129 3.67 11.44 -17.24
CA LEU A 129 4.61 10.40 -16.84
C LEU A 129 4.18 9.02 -17.34
N ILE A 130 5.16 8.15 -17.57
CA ILE A 130 4.95 6.73 -17.88
C ILE A 130 5.16 5.95 -16.59
N LEU A 131 4.13 5.24 -16.15
CA LEU A 131 4.21 4.38 -14.96
C LEU A 131 4.95 3.08 -15.29
N ASP A 132 5.99 2.78 -14.53
CA ASP A 132 6.79 1.56 -14.62
C ASP A 132 6.31 0.47 -13.63
N GLY A 133 5.50 0.83 -12.65
CA GLY A 133 4.96 -0.12 -11.68
C GLY A 133 4.29 0.54 -10.48
N VAL A 134 3.34 -0.18 -9.87
CA VAL A 134 2.64 0.25 -8.66
C VAL A 134 2.56 -0.90 -7.67
N HIS A 135 3.05 -0.66 -6.46
CA HIS A 135 3.20 -1.66 -5.42
C HIS A 135 2.52 -1.22 -4.13
N ALA A 136 1.65 -2.08 -3.58
CA ALA A 136 1.04 -1.82 -2.28
C ALA A 136 1.99 -2.19 -1.14
N PHE A 137 2.09 -1.33 -0.13
CA PHE A 137 2.88 -1.58 1.06
C PHE A 137 2.22 -0.97 2.31
N ARG A 138 2.66 -1.45 3.47
CA ARG A 138 2.18 -1.02 4.77
C ARG A 138 3.36 -0.89 5.71
N VAL A 139 3.52 0.28 6.31
CA VAL A 139 4.51 0.48 7.36
C VAL A 139 3.89 0.06 8.69
N THR A 140 4.60 -0.80 9.41
CA THR A 140 4.28 -1.18 10.78
C THR A 140 5.45 -0.75 11.65
N ARG A 141 5.23 0.26 12.49
CA ARG A 141 6.17 0.59 13.56
C ARG A 141 5.78 -0.23 14.79
N ASN A 142 6.77 -0.81 15.45
CA ASN A 142 6.57 -1.29 16.81
C ASN A 142 6.23 -0.05 17.64
N SER A 143 4.99 0.00 18.13
CA SER A 143 4.68 0.90 19.23
C SER A 143 5.38 0.30 20.43
N ASP A 144 6.64 0.67 20.65
CA ASP A 144 7.15 0.61 22.01
C ASP A 144 6.22 1.49 22.83
N LEU A 145 5.72 0.88 23.90
CA LEU A 145 4.84 1.48 24.88
C LEU A 145 5.38 2.88 25.19
N TYR A 146 4.58 3.92 24.98
CA TYR A 146 4.81 5.16 25.72
C TYR A 146 4.64 4.77 27.19
N ILE A 147 5.75 4.49 27.88
CA ILE A 147 5.78 4.38 29.33
C ILE A 147 5.35 5.76 29.80
N ASP A 148 4.22 5.82 30.49
CA ASP A 148 3.73 7.03 31.12
C ASP A 148 4.85 7.57 32.03
N GLU A 149 5.24 8.83 31.88
CA GLU A 149 6.39 9.40 32.60
C GLU A 149 6.22 9.29 34.14
N GLU A 150 4.99 9.11 34.62
CA GLU A 150 4.68 8.87 36.04
C GLU A 150 5.07 7.46 36.53
N GLU A 151 5.18 6.45 35.65
CA GLU A 151 5.64 5.10 36.01
C GLU A 151 7.18 4.95 35.91
N ALA A 152 7.85 5.88 35.21
CA ALA A 152 9.29 5.91 35.02
C ALA A 152 10.08 6.37 36.25
N GLU A 153 9.48 7.17 37.15
CA GLU A 153 10.15 7.63 38.37
C GLU A 153 10.54 6.48 39.32
N ASN A 154 9.82 5.35 39.27
CA ASN A 154 10.11 4.20 40.12
C ASN A 154 11.23 3.30 39.56
N LEU A 155 11.44 3.32 38.24
CA LEU A 155 12.52 2.57 37.57
C LEU A 155 13.87 3.31 37.61
N LEU A 156 13.83 4.66 37.59
CA LEU A 156 15.03 5.51 37.60
C LEU A 156 15.88 5.37 38.87
N ARG A 157 15.30 4.99 40.01
CA ARG A 157 16.05 4.79 41.26
C ARG A 157 16.93 3.53 41.29
N THR A 158 16.79 2.62 40.33
CA THR A 158 17.55 1.36 40.32
C THR A 158 18.75 1.39 39.37
N ILE A 159 18.90 2.45 38.57
CA ILE A 159 19.94 2.56 37.53
C ILE A 159 20.78 3.83 37.74
N GLU A 160 21.15 4.10 38.99
CA GLU A 160 22.30 4.95 39.26
C GLU A 160 23.54 4.06 39.22
N LEU A 161 24.18 3.93 38.06
CA LEU A 161 25.61 3.67 37.88
C LEU A 161 25.95 3.66 36.36
N GLU A 162 26.59 4.77 35.94
CA GLU A 162 27.46 4.97 34.76
C GLU A 162 26.85 5.40 33.39
N PRO A 163 27.56 6.28 32.62
CA PRO A 163 26.91 7.41 31.92
C PRO A 163 26.94 7.36 30.37
N ALA A 164 25.93 8.05 29.81
CA ALA A 164 25.88 8.80 28.53
C ALA A 164 26.61 8.27 27.28
N GLN A 165 25.84 7.64 26.38
CA GLN A 165 26.04 7.76 24.92
C GLN A 165 24.67 7.83 24.21
N LEU A 166 24.12 9.04 24.08
CA LEU A 166 23.06 9.33 23.10
C LEU A 166 23.74 9.58 21.74
N ALA A 167 23.84 8.53 20.93
CA ALA A 167 24.24 8.64 19.52
C ALA A 167 22.99 8.63 18.64
N VAL A 168 22.67 9.80 18.09
CA VAL A 168 22.05 10.12 16.80
C VAL A 168 21.11 9.05 16.22
N ASP A 169 19.82 9.34 16.31
CA ASP A 169 18.68 8.80 15.57
C ASP A 169 19.00 7.72 14.53
N GLU A 170 18.74 6.47 14.92
CA GLU A 170 18.69 5.31 14.05
C GLU A 170 17.64 5.51 12.95
N ILE A 171 18.08 5.50 11.69
CA ILE A 171 17.23 5.35 10.50
C ILE A 171 16.29 4.16 10.73
N PRO A 172 14.95 4.30 10.62
CA PRO A 172 14.03 3.20 10.87
C PRO A 172 14.31 2.03 9.90
N ARG A 173 14.89 0.96 10.43
CA ARG A 173 15.18 -0.27 9.71
C ARG A 173 13.87 -0.91 9.21
N ILE A 174 13.82 -1.13 7.89
CA ILE A 174 13.03 -2.16 7.19
C ILE A 174 11.50 -1.98 7.27
N GLY A 175 10.94 -1.32 6.26
CA GLY A 175 9.55 -1.53 5.88
C GLY A 175 9.40 -2.89 5.16
N LYS A 176 8.36 -3.65 5.49
CA LYS A 176 8.03 -4.90 4.78
C LYS A 176 7.10 -4.60 3.60
N ALA A 177 7.53 -4.87 2.37
CA ALA A 177 6.64 -4.84 1.20
C ALA A 177 5.95 -6.20 1.07
N ILE A 178 4.62 -6.20 0.90
CA ILE A 178 3.87 -7.42 0.60
C ILE A 178 3.76 -7.51 -0.91
N CYS A 179 4.55 -8.40 -1.52
CA CYS A 179 4.48 -8.70 -2.95
C CYS A 179 4.17 -10.19 -3.11
N ARG A 180 3.02 -10.53 -3.71
CA ARG A 180 2.57 -11.91 -3.99
C ARG A 180 2.59 -12.87 -2.79
N GLY A 181 2.14 -12.42 -1.61
CA GLY A 181 2.13 -13.25 -0.41
C GLY A 181 3.51 -13.52 0.22
N ASN A 182 4.59 -13.02 -0.39
CA ASN A 182 5.92 -13.05 0.20
C ASN A 182 6.29 -11.69 0.79
N ILE A 183 6.85 -11.74 2.00
CA ILE A 183 7.46 -10.60 2.67
C ILE A 183 8.84 -10.42 2.05
N LEU A 184 9.04 -9.37 1.25
CA LEU A 184 10.38 -8.98 0.82
C LEU A 184 10.86 -7.83 1.71
N PRO A 185 12.01 -7.97 2.39
CA PRO A 185 12.68 -6.81 2.98
C PRO A 185 13.13 -5.90 1.83
N TYR A 186 12.77 -4.63 1.89
CA TYR A 186 13.33 -3.61 1.01
C TYR A 186 14.21 -2.67 1.84
N GLU A 187 15.40 -2.40 1.32
CA GLU A 187 16.28 -1.35 1.83
C GLU A 187 16.31 -0.21 0.80
N LEU A 188 16.25 1.01 1.30
CA LEU A 188 16.45 2.22 0.52
C LEU A 188 17.97 2.46 0.46
N ASP A 189 18.53 2.44 -0.73
CA ASP A 189 19.94 2.77 -0.98
C ASP A 189 20.18 4.28 -0.76
N PRO A 190 21.40 4.74 -0.43
CA PRO A 190 21.71 6.17 -0.25
C PRO A 190 21.43 7.04 -1.48
N GLY A 191 21.25 6.44 -2.67
CA GLY A 191 20.81 7.11 -3.89
C GLY A 191 19.30 7.12 -4.15
N GLY A 192 18.46 6.72 -3.19
CA GLY A 192 16.99 6.68 -3.34
C GLY A 192 16.46 5.52 -4.20
N GLY A 193 17.31 4.54 -4.51
CA GLY A 193 16.93 3.31 -5.20
C GLY A 193 16.38 2.26 -4.23
N LEU A 194 15.34 1.53 -4.64
CA LEU A 194 14.82 0.37 -3.90
C LEU A 194 15.50 -0.90 -4.42
N PHE A 195 16.33 -1.52 -3.58
CA PHE A 195 16.88 -2.85 -3.86
C PHE A 195 16.05 -3.92 -3.15
N GLY A 196 15.58 -4.91 -3.90
CA GLY A 196 15.10 -6.16 -3.32
C GLY A 196 16.30 -7.01 -2.97
N ASN A 197 16.52 -7.28 -1.68
CA ASN A 197 17.60 -8.17 -1.26
C ASN A 197 17.18 -9.63 -1.47
N THR A 198 17.05 -10.04 -2.73
CA THR A 198 17.03 -11.45 -3.10
C THR A 198 18.44 -11.78 -3.58
N GLY A 199 19.19 -12.54 -2.80
CA GLY A 199 20.50 -13.08 -3.17
C GLY A 199 20.45 -14.11 -4.30
N LEU A 200 19.63 -13.89 -5.33
CA LEU A 200 19.64 -14.61 -6.59
C LEU A 200 19.88 -13.62 -7.71
N GLY A 201 21.10 -13.68 -8.26
CA GLY A 201 21.44 -13.01 -9.49
C GLY A 201 20.49 -13.40 -10.62
N ASN A 202 20.17 -12.43 -11.46
CA ASN A 202 19.80 -12.60 -12.87
C ASN A 202 18.82 -13.74 -13.20
N SER A 203 17.54 -13.67 -12.82
CA SER A 203 16.54 -14.53 -13.51
C SER A 203 15.09 -14.05 -13.55
N CYS A 204 14.72 -12.84 -13.12
CA CYS A 204 13.33 -12.37 -13.23
C CYS A 204 13.14 -11.43 -14.44
N ARG A 205 13.33 -11.94 -15.66
CA ARG A 205 13.00 -11.19 -16.89
C ARG A 205 11.63 -11.50 -17.49
N HIS A 206 10.91 -12.53 -17.06
CA HIS A 206 9.62 -12.87 -17.66
C HIS A 206 8.69 -13.41 -16.58
N LEU A 207 7.63 -12.67 -16.23
CA LEU A 207 6.28 -13.20 -15.92
C LEU A 207 5.35 -12.02 -15.54
N PRO A 208 4.05 -12.10 -15.89
CA PRO A 208 3.21 -10.95 -16.18
C PRO A 208 2.71 -10.26 -14.91
N LEU A 209 2.40 -8.99 -15.12
CA LEU A 209 1.86 -7.99 -14.21
C LEU A 209 0.61 -8.51 -13.46
N CYS A 210 0.51 -8.15 -12.18
CA CYS A 210 -0.71 -8.22 -11.37
C CYS A 210 -0.96 -6.83 -10.77
#